data_AF-A0ABD2CZT2-F1
#
_entry.id   AF-A0ABD2CZT2-F1
#
_cell.length_a   1.000
_cell.length_b   1.000
_cell.length_c   1.000
_cell.angle_alpha   90.00
_cell.angle_beta   90.00
_cell.angle_gamma   90.00
#
_symmetry.space_group_name_H-M   'P 1'
#
loop_
_entity.id
_entity.type
_entity.pdbx_description
1 polymer ?
#
loop_
_entity_poly.entity_id
_entity_poly.type
_entity_poly.pdbx_seq_one_letter_code
_entity_poly.pdbx_strand_id
1 'polypeptide(L)'
;MPNILNRSLVLTLSKCSLLYATLIVFIMDMLYMNCTCIIKECFTRINKNLENLQRVVVTGEPHLLRRVYHEKRNPLLLIELKAIKMRHQQVSDVLQQLNSTFGSQIIITSLMTFAEVTFSLYFYILQTIDKKEINLEKQIWYSYFITSIAYYSIKLGLIAWACETAKNEAAEVGIRIHEVVINTTDKDIKNEVKRHS
;
A
#
# COMPACT_ATOMS: atom_id res chain seq x y z
N MET A 1 -46.82 -3.74 32.79
CA MET A 1 -46.56 -3.80 31.34
C MET A 1 -45.56 -2.74 30.77
N PRO A 2 -44.58 -2.17 31.51
CA PRO A 2 -43.57 -1.26 30.89
C PRO A 2 -42.25 -1.94 30.45
N ASN A 3 -42.01 -3.21 30.82
CA ASN A 3 -40.67 -3.83 30.69
C ASN A 3 -40.37 -4.42 29.28
N ILE A 4 -41.41 -4.73 28.50
CA ILE A 4 -41.27 -5.41 27.19
C ILE A 4 -40.88 -4.40 26.10
N LEU A 5 -41.50 -3.21 26.10
CA LEU A 5 -41.24 -2.13 25.15
C LEU A 5 -39.81 -1.58 25.29
N ASN A 6 -39.34 -1.43 26.54
CA ASN A 6 -37.97 -1.01 26.83
C ASN A 6 -36.95 -2.05 26.33
N ARG A 7 -37.23 -3.35 26.53
CA ARG A 7 -36.38 -4.44 26.03
C ARG A 7 -36.32 -4.48 24.50
N SER A 8 -37.44 -4.29 23.80
CA SER A 8 -37.47 -4.24 22.33
C SER A 8 -36.77 -2.98 21.78
N LEU A 9 -36.87 -1.84 22.47
CA LEU A 9 -36.15 -0.62 22.12
C LEU A 9 -34.64 -0.81 22.27
N VAL A 10 -34.17 -1.37 23.40
CA VAL A 10 -32.74 -1.66 23.63
C VAL A 10 -32.20 -2.64 22.58
N LEU A 11 -32.94 -3.69 22.24
CA LEU A 11 -32.56 -4.64 21.18
C LEU A 11 -32.48 -3.97 19.80
N THR A 12 -33.44 -3.10 19.47
CA THR A 12 -33.45 -2.37 18.20
C THR A 12 -32.28 -1.39 18.13
N LEU A 13 -32.06 -0.61 19.18
CA LEU A 13 -30.94 0.33 19.29
C LEU A 13 -29.60 -0.40 19.16
N SER A 14 -29.43 -1.53 19.85
CA SER A 14 -28.23 -2.37 19.76
C SER A 14 -27.95 -2.85 18.33
N LYS A 15 -28.97 -3.33 17.61
CA LYS A 15 -28.84 -3.74 16.20
C LYS A 15 -28.49 -2.57 15.28
N CYS A 16 -29.11 -1.41 15.49
CA CYS A 16 -28.78 -0.20 14.72
C CYS A 16 -27.34 0.25 14.98
N SER A 17 -26.87 0.21 16.22
CA SER A 17 -25.48 0.51 16.57
C SER A 17 -24.50 -0.46 15.93
N LEU A 18 -24.82 -1.76 15.90
CA LEU A 18 -23.99 -2.77 15.24
C LEU A 18 -23.90 -2.54 13.73
N LEU A 19 -25.03 -2.30 13.06
CA LEU A 19 -25.06 -1.99 11.63
C LEU A 19 -24.25 -0.73 11.30
N TYR A 20 -24.38 0.30 12.13
CA TYR A 20 -23.61 1.54 11.98
C TYR A 20 -22.10 1.30 12.14
N ALA A 21 -21.68 0.51 13.14
CA ALA A 21 -20.28 0.13 13.31
C ALA A 21 -19.73 -0.64 12.10
N THR A 22 -20.50 -1.59 11.56
CA THR A 22 -20.11 -2.34 10.36
C THR A 22 -19.96 -1.44 9.13
N LEU A 23 -20.87 -0.47 8.96
CA LEU A 23 -20.77 0.51 7.87
C LEU A 23 -19.52 1.39 8.02
N ILE A 24 -19.19 1.82 9.24
CA ILE A 24 -17.95 2.58 9.49
C ILE A 24 -16.74 1.73 9.10
N VAL A 25 -16.64 0.49 9.55
CA VAL A 25 -15.51 -0.40 9.20
C VAL A 25 -15.40 -0.55 7.69
N PHE A 26 -16.52 -0.80 7.00
CA PHE A 26 -16.54 -0.93 5.55
C PHE A 26 -16.06 0.35 4.84
N ILE A 27 -16.53 1.53 5.26
CA ILE A 27 -16.11 2.81 4.68
C ILE A 27 -14.62 3.06 4.93
N MET A 28 -14.13 2.77 6.13
CA MET A 28 -12.71 2.92 6.48
C MET A 28 -11.82 2.01 5.63
N ASP A 29 -12.29 0.79 5.37
CA ASP A 29 -11.57 -0.18 4.54
C ASP A 29 -11.53 0.25 3.08
N MET A 30 -12.65 0.74 2.55
CA MET A 30 -12.72 1.29 1.19
C MET A 30 -11.82 2.53 1.04
N LEU A 31 -11.77 3.39 2.05
CA LEU A 31 -10.88 4.55 2.07
C LEU A 31 -9.40 4.12 2.04
N TYR A 32 -9.02 3.15 2.88
CA TYR A 32 -7.66 2.60 2.90
C TYR A 32 -7.25 2.03 1.54
N MET A 33 -8.14 1.24 0.91
CA MET A 33 -7.93 0.67 -0.41
C MET A 33 -7.72 1.74 -1.49
N ASN A 34 -8.57 2.77 -1.49
CA ASN A 34 -8.49 3.88 -2.44
C ASN A 34 -7.18 4.65 -2.29
N CYS A 35 -6.77 4.97 -1.07
CA CYS A 35 -5.49 5.64 -0.80
C CYS A 35 -4.30 4.79 -1.25
N THR A 36 -4.32 3.49 -0.94
CA THR A 36 -3.27 2.54 -1.34
C THR A 36 -3.15 2.44 -2.87
N CYS A 37 -4.27 2.45 -3.58
CA CYS A 37 -4.30 2.44 -5.04
C CYS A 37 -3.71 3.72 -5.64
N ILE A 38 -4.06 4.90 -5.11
CA ILE A 38 -3.49 6.18 -5.54
C ILE A 38 -1.97 6.20 -5.34
N ILE A 39 -1.52 5.73 -4.17
CA ILE A 39 -0.08 5.65 -3.85
C ILE A 39 0.65 4.72 -4.83
N LYS A 40 0.05 3.58 -5.19
CA LYS A 40 0.59 2.66 -6.21
C LYS A 40 0.80 3.36 -7.55
N GLU A 41 -0.18 4.13 -8.01
CA GLU A 41 -0.08 4.91 -9.24
C GLU A 41 1.01 5.99 -9.14
N CYS A 42 1.16 6.62 -7.97
CA CYS A 42 2.26 7.57 -7.72
C CYS A 42 3.63 6.91 -7.87
N PHE A 43 3.86 5.76 -7.24
CA PHE A 43 5.13 5.02 -7.39
C PHE A 43 5.38 4.59 -8.83
N THR A 44 4.36 4.07 -9.51
CA THR A 44 4.44 3.68 -10.92
C THR A 44 4.89 4.86 -11.80
N ARG A 45 4.38 6.06 -11.54
CA ARG A 45 4.75 7.27 -12.27
C ARG A 45 6.18 7.72 -11.96
N ILE A 46 6.61 7.62 -10.71
CA ILE A 46 7.99 7.95 -10.30
C ILE A 46 8.98 7.00 -10.98
N ASN A 47 8.70 5.68 -10.97
CA ASN A 47 9.57 4.69 -11.60
C ASN A 47 9.71 4.90 -13.11
N LYS A 48 8.60 5.19 -13.82
CA LYS A 48 8.64 5.57 -15.25
C LYS A 48 9.50 6.81 -15.52
N ASN A 49 9.42 7.83 -14.67
CA ASN A 49 10.25 9.03 -14.81
C ASN A 49 11.75 8.71 -14.62
N LEU A 50 12.06 7.85 -13.65
CA LEU A 50 13.43 7.42 -13.39
C LEU A 50 14.01 6.62 -14.56
N GLU A 51 13.24 5.68 -15.13
CA GLU A 51 13.65 4.92 -16.33
C GLU A 51 13.94 5.84 -17.53
N ASN A 52 13.08 6.83 -17.77
CA ASN A 52 13.29 7.79 -18.85
C ASN A 52 14.59 8.58 -18.65
N LEU A 53 14.88 8.99 -17.42
CA LEU A 53 16.09 9.73 -17.08
C LEU A 53 17.34 8.85 -17.23
N GLN A 54 17.28 7.57 -16.83
CA GLN A 54 18.36 6.61 -17.08
C GLN A 54 18.64 6.41 -18.58
N ARG A 55 17.60 6.29 -19.42
CA ARG A 55 17.78 6.21 -20.88
C ARG A 55 18.48 7.45 -21.41
N VAL A 56 18.07 8.65 -20.99
CA VAL A 56 18.72 9.91 -21.40
C VAL A 56 20.21 9.94 -21.06
N VAL A 57 20.62 9.37 -19.92
CA VAL A 57 22.02 9.26 -19.50
C VAL A 57 22.79 8.23 -20.35
N VAL A 58 22.18 7.09 -20.68
CA VAL A 58 22.81 5.99 -21.43
C VAL A 58 22.92 6.27 -22.93
N THR A 59 21.90 6.85 -23.57
CA THR A 59 21.88 7.08 -25.03
C THR A 59 22.75 8.26 -25.47
N GLY A 60 23.33 9.02 -24.53
CA GLY A 60 24.18 10.17 -24.83
C GLY A 60 25.66 9.81 -24.98
N GLU A 61 26.12 9.43 -26.19
CA GLU A 61 27.51 9.61 -26.67
C GLU A 61 27.63 9.28 -28.20
N PRO A 62 28.53 9.90 -29.03
CA PRO A 62 29.78 10.51 -28.57
C PRO A 62 30.45 11.72 -29.33
N HIS A 63 31.34 12.42 -28.59
CA HIS A 63 32.65 12.98 -28.98
C HIS A 63 32.97 14.49 -29.18
N LEU A 64 32.14 15.43 -29.65
CA LEU A 64 32.68 16.80 -29.93
C LEU A 64 31.90 18.01 -29.36
N LEU A 65 30.61 17.85 -29.02
CA LEU A 65 29.82 18.90 -28.34
C LEU A 65 29.84 18.77 -26.80
N ARG A 66 30.77 17.98 -26.28
CA ARG A 66 30.78 17.41 -24.92
C ARG A 66 30.92 18.45 -23.79
N ARG A 67 31.64 19.55 -23.97
CA ARG A 67 31.95 20.45 -22.82
C ARG A 67 30.77 21.29 -22.36
N VAL A 68 30.28 22.15 -23.25
CA VAL A 68 29.19 23.10 -22.93
C VAL A 68 27.88 22.37 -22.66
N TYR A 69 27.69 21.21 -23.31
CA TYR A 69 26.50 20.38 -23.12
C TYR A 69 26.53 19.61 -21.80
N HIS A 70 27.68 19.04 -21.38
CA HIS A 70 27.77 18.38 -20.08
C HIS A 70 27.75 19.38 -18.90
N GLU A 71 28.40 20.55 -19.02
CA GLU A 71 28.38 21.59 -17.96
C GLU A 71 26.98 22.11 -17.65
N LYS A 72 26.09 22.19 -18.64
CA LYS A 72 24.72 22.69 -18.47
C LYS A 72 23.67 21.60 -18.26
N ARG A 73 23.91 20.39 -18.79
CA ARG A 73 22.98 19.24 -18.69
C ARG A 73 23.18 18.41 -17.42
N ASN A 74 24.40 18.29 -16.89
CA ASN A 74 24.62 17.66 -15.57
C ASN A 74 23.84 18.33 -14.45
N PRO A 75 23.91 19.66 -14.26
CA PRO A 75 23.15 20.30 -13.18
C PRO A 75 21.64 20.16 -13.38
N LEU A 76 21.14 20.19 -14.62
CA LEU A 76 19.72 20.00 -14.91
C LEU A 76 19.25 18.57 -14.58
N LEU A 77 20.02 17.55 -14.97
CA LEU A 77 19.74 16.15 -14.63
C LEU A 77 19.81 15.91 -13.11
N LEU A 78 20.77 16.53 -12.42
CA LEU A 78 20.87 16.46 -10.95
C LEU A 78 19.65 17.10 -10.27
N ILE A 79 19.14 18.22 -10.80
CA ILE A 79 17.91 18.86 -10.30
C ILE A 79 16.70 17.95 -10.50
N GLU A 80 16.55 17.32 -11.67
CA GLU A 80 15.46 16.38 -11.93
C GLU A 80 15.55 15.13 -11.05
N LEU A 81 16.73 14.55 -10.89
CA LEU A 81 16.99 13.42 -9.98
C LEU A 81 16.63 13.78 -8.54
N LYS A 82 17.03 14.96 -8.07
CA LYS A 82 16.67 15.46 -6.73
C LYS A 82 15.16 15.61 -6.58
N ALA A 83 14.47 16.11 -7.61
CA ALA A 83 13.01 16.23 -7.60
C ALA A 83 12.31 14.87 -7.58
N ILE A 84 12.80 13.89 -8.34
CA ILE A 84 12.29 12.50 -8.32
C ILE A 84 12.48 11.90 -6.92
N LYS A 85 13.68 12.05 -6.32
CA LYS A 85 13.97 11.59 -4.96
C LYS A 85 13.01 12.19 -3.92
N MET A 86 12.78 13.50 -4.00
CA MET A 86 11.87 14.18 -3.06
C MET A 86 10.43 13.68 -3.21
N ARG A 87 9.92 13.54 -4.44
CA ARG A 87 8.57 13.02 -4.67
C ARG A 87 8.42 11.59 -4.14
N HIS A 88 9.44 10.77 -4.35
CA HIS A 88 9.46 9.41 -3.86
C HIS A 88 9.40 9.34 -2.34
N GLN A 89 10.25 10.12 -1.65
CA GLN A 89 10.23 10.23 -0.20
C GLN A 89 8.86 10.68 0.31
N GLN A 90 8.27 11.71 -0.30
CA GLN A 90 6.93 12.20 0.06
C GLN A 90 5.85 11.13 -0.06
N VAL A 91 5.86 10.35 -1.15
CA VAL A 91 4.88 9.27 -1.36
C VAL A 91 5.09 8.14 -0.35
N SER A 92 6.35 7.80 -0.03
CA SER A 92 6.68 6.81 0.99
C SER A 92 6.24 7.25 2.39
N ASP A 93 6.48 8.51 2.76
CA ASP A 93 6.07 9.08 4.04
C ASP A 93 4.53 9.06 4.19
N VAL A 94 3.81 9.39 3.13
CA VAL A 94 2.34 9.31 3.09
C VAL A 94 1.86 7.87 3.25
N LEU A 95 2.53 6.91 2.60
CA LEU A 95 2.21 5.49 2.74
C LEU A 95 2.45 4.98 4.17
N GLN A 96 3.54 5.41 4.80
CA GLN A 96 3.83 5.08 6.19
C GLN A 96 2.80 5.68 7.15
N GLN A 97 2.39 6.93 6.94
CA GLN A 97 1.34 7.57 7.74
C GLN A 97 -0.02 6.89 7.55
N LEU A 98 -0.37 6.51 6.31
CA LEU A 98 -1.57 5.74 6.02
C LEU A 98 -1.54 4.41 6.79
N ASN A 99 -0.44 3.68 6.73
CA ASN A 99 -0.30 2.42 7.45
C ASN A 99 -0.30 2.60 8.98
N SER A 100 0.34 3.64 9.52
CA SER A 100 0.33 3.90 10.96
C SER A 100 -1.07 4.28 11.47
N THR A 101 -1.87 4.96 10.65
CA THR A 101 -3.21 5.43 11.03
C THR A 101 -4.23 4.29 10.94
N PHE A 102 -4.21 3.54 9.85
CA PHE A 102 -5.22 2.53 9.57
C PHE A 102 -4.78 1.10 9.93
N GLY A 103 -3.48 0.82 9.96
CA GLY A 103 -2.96 -0.55 10.08
C GLY A 103 -3.35 -1.24 11.39
N SER A 104 -3.23 -0.54 12.52
CA SER A 104 -3.63 -1.10 13.83
C SER A 104 -5.13 -1.40 13.89
N GLN A 105 -5.96 -0.47 13.43
CA GLN A 105 -7.42 -0.64 13.35
C GLN A 105 -7.79 -1.82 12.45
N ILE A 106 -7.12 -1.98 11.31
CA ILE A 106 -7.37 -3.08 10.38
C ILE A 106 -6.99 -4.43 11.00
N ILE A 107 -5.84 -4.52 11.68
CA ILE A 107 -5.40 -5.75 12.34
C ILE A 107 -6.39 -6.14 13.45
N ILE A 108 -6.78 -5.18 14.28
CA ILE A 108 -7.69 -5.43 15.41
C ILE A 108 -9.07 -5.85 14.92
N THR A 109 -9.66 -5.11 13.97
CA THR A 109 -10.99 -5.45 13.43
C THR A 109 -10.97 -6.81 12.73
N SER A 110 -9.90 -7.13 12.00
CA SER A 110 -9.70 -8.44 11.38
C SER A 110 -9.66 -9.57 12.41
N LEU A 111 -8.88 -9.42 13.48
CA LEU A 111 -8.79 -10.43 14.56
C LEU A 111 -10.13 -10.62 15.27
N MET A 112 -10.84 -9.53 15.56
CA MET A 112 -12.17 -9.60 16.19
C MET A 112 -13.17 -10.33 15.30
N THR A 113 -13.26 -9.96 14.02
CA THR A 113 -14.19 -10.64 13.10
C THR A 113 -13.80 -12.09 12.88
N PHE A 114 -12.51 -12.40 12.76
CA PHE A 114 -12.06 -13.79 12.65
C PHE A 114 -12.46 -14.61 13.88
N ALA A 115 -12.30 -14.07 15.08
CA ALA A 115 -12.72 -14.72 16.31
C ALA A 115 -14.24 -14.90 16.37
N GLU A 116 -15.01 -13.85 16.10
CA GLU A 116 -16.49 -13.89 16.09
C GLU A 116 -17.01 -14.95 15.12
N VAL A 117 -16.45 -14.98 13.91
CA VAL A 117 -16.78 -15.96 12.89
C VAL A 117 -16.35 -17.37 13.31
N THR A 118 -15.18 -17.54 13.91
CA THR A 118 -14.70 -18.85 14.38
C THR A 118 -15.57 -19.41 15.49
N PHE A 119 -15.91 -18.61 16.50
CA PHE A 119 -16.80 -19.03 17.57
C PHE A 119 -18.20 -19.34 17.05
N SER A 120 -18.74 -18.49 16.17
CA SER A 120 -20.04 -18.72 15.55
C SER A 120 -20.06 -20.04 14.78
N LEU A 121 -18.99 -20.33 14.02
CA LEU A 121 -18.85 -21.61 13.29
C LEU A 121 -18.75 -22.79 14.26
N TYR A 122 -17.99 -22.65 15.34
CA TYR A 122 -17.84 -23.69 16.35
C TYR A 122 -19.18 -24.05 17.01
N PHE A 123 -19.94 -23.07 17.48
CA PHE A 123 -21.28 -23.28 18.02
C PHE A 123 -22.24 -23.82 16.96
N TYR A 124 -22.11 -23.37 15.72
CA TYR A 124 -22.88 -23.85 14.59
C TYR A 124 -22.66 -25.35 14.32
N ILE A 125 -21.40 -25.79 14.29
CA ILE A 125 -21.03 -27.19 14.11
C ILE A 125 -21.55 -28.02 15.29
N LEU A 126 -21.38 -27.56 16.54
CA LEU A 126 -21.92 -28.22 17.72
C LEU A 126 -23.43 -28.43 17.63
N GLN A 127 -24.17 -27.41 17.20
CA GLN A 127 -25.63 -27.50 17.01
C GLN A 127 -26.03 -28.41 15.83
N THR A 128 -25.17 -28.49 14.81
CA THR A 128 -25.35 -29.33 13.63
C THR A 128 -25.06 -30.80 13.89
N ILE A 129 -24.11 -31.13 14.76
CA ILE A 129 -23.82 -32.52 15.15
C ILE A 129 -25.06 -33.14 15.84
N ASP A 130 -25.87 -32.32 16.52
CA ASP A 130 -27.12 -32.72 17.16
C ASP A 130 -28.32 -32.84 16.18
N LYS A 131 -28.23 -32.27 14.95
CA LYS A 131 -29.31 -32.26 13.94
C LYS A 131 -28.83 -32.49 12.51
N LYS A 132 -29.30 -33.59 11.91
CA LYS A 132 -28.79 -34.22 10.67
C LYS A 132 -29.08 -33.54 9.32
N GLU A 133 -29.75 -32.39 9.23
CA GLU A 133 -30.12 -31.82 7.92
C GLU A 133 -29.20 -30.68 7.46
N ILE A 134 -28.78 -30.75 6.19
CA ILE A 134 -28.07 -29.67 5.49
C ILE A 134 -29.13 -28.69 4.97
N ASN A 135 -29.17 -27.49 5.53
CA ASN A 135 -30.17 -26.46 5.21
C ASN A 135 -29.54 -25.30 4.41
N LEU A 136 -30.34 -24.55 3.65
CA LEU A 136 -29.92 -23.40 2.83
C LEU A 136 -29.15 -22.33 3.65
N GLU A 137 -29.51 -22.16 4.92
CA GLU A 137 -28.79 -21.29 5.87
C GLU A 137 -27.33 -21.71 6.06
N LYS A 138 -27.01 -23.02 6.05
CA LYS A 138 -25.61 -23.51 6.12
C LYS A 138 -24.79 -22.99 4.98
N GLN A 139 -25.35 -23.07 3.78
CA GLN A 139 -24.65 -22.72 2.55
C GLN A 139 -24.39 -21.21 2.48
N ILE A 140 -25.36 -20.39 2.87
CA ILE A 140 -25.20 -18.93 2.97
C ILE A 140 -24.11 -18.58 3.98
N TRP A 141 -24.13 -19.22 5.15
CA TRP A 141 -23.17 -18.96 6.21
C TRP A 141 -21.74 -19.38 5.84
N TYR A 142 -21.59 -20.53 5.18
CA TYR A 142 -20.30 -21.00 4.68
C TYR A 142 -19.76 -20.10 3.56
N SER A 143 -20.63 -19.62 2.66
CA SER A 143 -20.25 -18.65 1.64
C SER A 143 -19.78 -17.32 2.25
N TYR A 144 -20.49 -16.83 3.27
CA TYR A 144 -20.09 -15.65 4.03
C TYR A 144 -18.73 -15.84 4.74
N PHE A 145 -18.48 -17.01 5.32
CA PHE A 145 -17.22 -17.39 5.95
C PHE A 145 -16.03 -17.31 4.97
N ILE A 146 -16.15 -18.00 3.83
CA ILE A 146 -15.11 -18.02 2.80
C ILE A 146 -14.86 -16.62 2.24
N THR A 147 -15.94 -15.85 2.00
CA THR A 147 -15.85 -14.47 1.51
C THR A 147 -15.14 -13.57 2.52
N SER A 148 -15.42 -13.73 3.82
CA SER A 148 -14.78 -12.97 4.89
C SER A 148 -13.28 -13.27 4.97
N ILE A 149 -12.89 -14.56 4.97
CA ILE A 149 -11.46 -14.94 4.97
C ILE A 149 -10.73 -14.36 3.76
N ALA A 150 -11.32 -14.49 2.56
CA ALA A 150 -10.73 -13.95 1.34
C ALA A 150 -10.55 -12.42 1.42
N TYR A 151 -11.59 -11.71 1.87
CA TYR A 151 -11.56 -10.26 2.04
C TYR A 151 -10.43 -9.81 2.99
N TYR A 152 -10.33 -10.42 4.17
CA TYR A 152 -9.31 -10.04 5.15
C TYR A 152 -7.90 -10.44 4.73
N SER A 153 -7.75 -11.56 4.02
CA SER A 153 -6.46 -11.99 3.47
C SER A 153 -5.93 -11.00 2.42
N ILE A 154 -6.82 -10.54 1.52
CA ILE A 154 -6.48 -9.50 0.53
C ILE A 154 -6.07 -8.21 1.24
N LYS A 155 -6.83 -7.80 2.26
CA LYS A 155 -6.57 -6.59 3.04
C LYS A 155 -5.22 -6.60 3.75
N LEU A 156 -4.89 -7.71 4.44
CA LEU A 156 -3.59 -7.88 5.09
C LEU A 156 -2.44 -7.95 4.06
N GLY A 157 -2.66 -8.63 2.94
CA GLY A 157 -1.70 -8.66 1.83
C GLY A 157 -1.37 -7.26 1.30
N LEU A 158 -2.36 -6.37 1.21
CA LEU A 158 -2.16 -5.00 0.75
C LEU A 158 -1.42 -4.12 1.77
N ILE A 159 -1.65 -4.33 3.07
CA ILE A 159 -0.85 -3.70 4.12
C ILE A 159 0.60 -4.18 4.07
N ALA A 160 0.81 -5.49 4.00
CA ALA A 160 2.15 -6.07 3.92
C ALA A 160 2.89 -5.54 2.67
N TRP A 161 2.21 -5.53 1.53
CA TRP A 161 2.71 -4.97 0.28
C TRP A 161 3.05 -3.48 0.39
N ALA A 162 2.20 -2.68 1.03
CA ALA A 162 2.48 -1.26 1.28
C ALA A 162 3.75 -1.08 2.12
N CYS A 163 3.90 -1.85 3.20
CA CYS A 163 5.09 -1.81 4.06
C CYS A 163 6.36 -2.20 3.30
N GLU A 164 6.26 -3.26 2.50
CA GLU A 164 7.39 -3.79 1.73
C GLU A 164 7.77 -2.86 0.59
N THR A 165 6.79 -2.24 -0.08
CA THR A 165 7.03 -1.20 -1.09
C THR A 165 7.79 -0.05 -0.47
N ALA A 166 7.32 0.54 0.64
CA ALA A 166 8.02 1.63 1.31
C ALA A 166 9.49 1.28 1.67
N LYS A 167 9.72 0.05 2.14
CA LYS A 167 11.06 -0.45 2.49
C LYS A 167 11.97 -0.64 1.26
N ASN A 168 11.48 -1.34 0.24
CA ASN A 168 12.26 -1.70 -0.94
C ASN A 168 12.57 -0.47 -1.79
N GLU A 169 11.57 0.39 -1.97
CA GLU A 169 11.67 1.63 -2.71
C GLU A 169 12.67 2.62 -2.09
N ALA A 170 12.71 2.73 -0.76
CA ALA A 170 13.69 3.57 -0.06
C ALA A 170 15.13 3.09 -0.29
N ALA A 171 15.36 1.77 -0.34
CA ALA A 171 16.67 1.19 -0.60
C ALA A 171 17.08 1.31 -2.09
N GLU A 172 16.17 1.01 -3.01
CA GLU A 172 16.44 0.97 -4.46
C GLU A 172 16.75 2.37 -5.03
N VAL A 173 16.00 3.39 -4.61
CA VAL A 173 16.28 4.78 -5.02
C VAL A 173 17.61 5.26 -4.46
N GLY A 174 17.98 4.85 -3.24
CA GLY A 174 19.31 5.14 -2.67
C GLY A 174 20.43 4.61 -3.56
N ILE A 175 20.32 3.36 -4.00
CA ILE A 175 21.32 2.69 -4.85
C ILE A 175 21.36 3.32 -6.25
N ARG A 176 20.21 3.48 -6.92
CA ARG A 176 20.15 4.01 -8.30
C ARG A 176 20.63 5.45 -8.41
N ILE A 177 20.30 6.30 -7.43
CA ILE A 177 20.80 7.67 -7.42
C ILE A 177 22.33 7.67 -7.23
N HIS A 178 22.84 6.81 -6.35
CA HIS A 178 24.28 6.73 -6.12
C HIS A 178 25.02 6.30 -7.40
N GLU A 179 24.50 5.30 -8.11
CA GLU A 179 25.06 4.83 -9.37
C GLU A 179 25.04 5.89 -10.48
N VAL A 180 23.92 6.62 -10.64
CA VAL A 180 23.83 7.70 -11.63
C VAL A 180 24.78 8.84 -11.30
N VAL A 181 24.91 9.21 -10.01
CA VAL A 181 25.86 10.24 -9.57
C VAL A 181 27.31 9.81 -9.82
N ILE A 182 27.69 8.58 -9.48
CA ILE A 182 29.03 8.05 -9.74
C ILE A 182 29.36 8.06 -11.23
N ASN A 183 28.44 7.58 -12.08
CA ASN A 183 28.65 7.56 -13.53
C ASN A 183 28.80 8.95 -14.12
N THR A 184 28.09 9.94 -13.57
CA THR A 184 28.25 11.34 -13.96
C THR A 184 29.63 11.89 -13.53
N THR A 185 30.05 11.66 -12.29
CA THR A 185 31.33 12.17 -11.76
C THR A 185 32.55 11.52 -12.41
N ASP A 186 32.52 10.22 -12.68
CA ASP A 186 33.64 9.50 -13.31
C ASP A 186 33.84 9.95 -14.77
N LYS A 187 32.74 10.24 -15.49
CA LYS A 187 32.82 10.89 -16.80
C LYS A 187 33.46 12.28 -16.72
N ASP A 188 33.21 13.04 -15.67
CA ASP A 188 33.78 14.38 -15.48
C ASP A 188 35.29 14.32 -15.16
N ILE A 189 35.72 13.46 -14.22
CA ILE A 189 37.14 13.29 -13.83
C ILE A 189 37.97 12.78 -15.03
N LYS A 190 37.47 11.80 -15.77
CA LYS A 190 38.16 11.27 -16.96
C LYS A 190 38.34 12.31 -18.07
N ASN A 191 37.46 13.31 -18.13
CA ASN A 191 37.56 14.43 -19.06
C ASN A 191 38.53 15.54 -18.59
N GLU A 192 38.78 15.67 -17.28
CA GLU A 192 39.77 16.61 -16.73
C GLU A 192 41.20 16.08 -16.88
N VAL A 193 41.41 14.78 -16.66
CA VAL A 193 42.73 14.14 -16.83
C VAL A 193 43.18 14.21 -18.30
N LYS A 194 42.25 14.03 -19.27
CA LYS A 194 42.53 14.22 -20.70
C LYS A 194 42.76 15.68 -21.13
N ARG A 195 42.46 16.67 -20.26
CA ARG A 195 42.70 18.09 -20.54
C ARG A 195 44.06 18.58 -20.10
N HIS A 196 44.67 17.88 -19.14
CA HIS A 196 45.95 18.26 -18.52
C HIS A 196 47.09 17.29 -18.88
N SER A 197 46.83 16.34 -19.77
CA SER A 197 47.83 15.56 -20.50
C SER A 197 47.90 16.03 -21.94
#